data_AF-A0A851N2Q0-F1
#
_entry.id   AF-A0A851N2Q0-F1
#
_cell.length_a   1.000
_cell.length_b   1.000
_cell.length_c   1.000
_cell.angle_alpha   90.00
_cell.angle_beta   90.00
_cell.angle_gamma   90.00
#
_symmetry.space_group_name_H-M   'P 1'
#
loop_
_entity.id
_entity.type
_entity.pdbx_description
1 polymer ?
#
loop_
_entity_poly.entity_id
_entity_poly.type
_entity_poly.pdbx_seq_one_letter_code
_entity_poly.pdbx_strand_id
1 'polypeptide(L)'
;LLICLAGTGESGKSTFIKQMRIIHGSGYSDEDKRGFTKLVYQNIFTAMQAMIKAMDTLKIPYKCENNKVHALLVREVDVEKVSSFENPYVDAIRSLWNDPGIQECYDRRREYQLSDSTKYYLNDLDRIADSTYLPTQQDVLRVRVPTTGIIEYPFDLQSVIFRMVDVGGQRSERRKWIHCFENVTSIMFLVALSEYDQVLVESDNE
;
A
#
# COMPACT_ATOMS: atom_id res chain seq x y z
N LEU A 1 -19.93 -12.96 17.05
CA LEU A 1 -20.55 -12.65 15.73
C LEU A 1 -19.46 -12.66 14.67
N LEU A 2 -19.70 -13.30 13.53
CA LEU A 2 -18.73 -13.37 12.42
C LEU A 2 -19.08 -12.32 11.36
N ILE A 3 -18.14 -11.44 11.05
CA ILE A 3 -18.28 -10.38 10.03
C ILE A 3 -17.27 -10.65 8.91
N CYS A 4 -17.75 -10.78 7.68
CA CYS A 4 -16.88 -10.91 6.51
C CYS A 4 -16.72 -9.56 5.80
N LEU A 5 -15.47 -9.14 5.57
CA LEU A 5 -15.14 -7.96 4.79
C LEU A 5 -14.91 -8.38 3.34
N ALA A 6 -15.81 -8.00 2.44
CA ALA A 6 -15.74 -8.31 1.02
C ALA A 6 -15.50 -7.03 0.19
N GLY A 7 -14.86 -7.16 -0.96
CA GLY A 7 -14.60 -6.03 -1.86
C GLY A 7 -13.41 -6.28 -2.78
N THR A 8 -13.25 -5.45 -3.81
CA THR A 8 -12.12 -5.50 -4.76
C THR A 8 -10.76 -5.34 -4.06
N GLY A 9 -9.66 -5.64 -4.74
CA GLY A 9 -8.34 -5.22 -4.25
C GLY A 9 -8.35 -3.72 -3.95
N GLU A 10 -7.60 -3.27 -2.94
CA GLU A 10 -7.45 -1.84 -2.60
C GLU A 10 -8.69 -1.09 -2.07
N SER A 11 -9.88 -1.71 -2.06
CA SER A 11 -11.12 -1.17 -1.45
C SER A 11 -11.06 -0.75 0.04
N GLY A 12 -9.95 -0.95 0.74
CA GLY A 12 -9.76 -0.49 2.13
C GLY A 12 -10.09 -1.51 3.24
N LYS A 13 -10.33 -2.79 2.90
CA LYS A 13 -10.66 -3.85 3.88
C LYS A 13 -9.62 -3.98 5.00
N SER A 14 -8.36 -4.15 4.65
CA SER A 14 -7.29 -4.29 5.64
C SER A 14 -7.12 -3.01 6.46
N THR A 15 -7.34 -1.83 5.85
CA THR A 15 -7.34 -0.55 6.58
C THR A 15 -8.44 -0.49 7.62
N PHE A 16 -9.64 -0.98 7.31
CA PHE A 16 -10.74 -1.09 8.26
C PHE A 16 -10.39 -1.99 9.44
N ILE A 17 -9.75 -3.15 9.20
CA ILE A 17 -9.30 -4.05 10.27
C ILE A 17 -8.24 -3.40 11.16
N LYS A 18 -7.26 -2.72 10.54
CA LYS A 18 -6.25 -1.98 11.31
C LYS A 18 -6.90 -0.93 12.22
N GLN A 19 -7.94 -0.23 11.75
CA GLN A 19 -8.72 0.69 12.58
C GLN A 19 -9.45 -0.01 13.73
N MET A 20 -10.03 -1.19 13.49
CA MET A 20 -10.67 -1.96 14.57
C MET A 20 -9.68 -2.38 15.65
N ARG A 21 -8.45 -2.75 15.27
CA ARG A 21 -7.36 -3.02 16.23
C ARG A 21 -6.98 -1.78 17.04
N ILE A 22 -7.04 -0.59 16.45
CA ILE A 22 -6.77 0.69 17.12
C ILE A 22 -7.87 1.04 18.13
N ILE A 23 -9.14 0.96 17.70
CA ILE A 23 -10.28 1.50 18.49
C ILE A 23 -10.73 0.51 19.56
N HIS A 24 -10.70 -0.79 19.25
CA HIS A 24 -11.27 -1.85 20.08
C HIS A 24 -10.27 -2.95 20.48
N GLY A 25 -9.04 -2.88 19.98
CA GLY A 25 -7.98 -3.83 20.32
C GLY A 25 -6.88 -3.21 21.19
N SER A 26 -5.70 -3.83 21.18
CA SER A 26 -4.51 -3.35 21.88
C SER A 26 -3.79 -2.19 21.17
N GLY A 27 -4.30 -1.73 20.03
CA GLY A 27 -3.61 -0.80 19.16
C GLY A 27 -2.32 -1.38 18.57
N TYR A 28 -1.37 -0.50 18.27
CA TYR A 28 -0.04 -0.86 17.79
C TYR A 28 0.99 -0.33 18.77
N SER A 29 1.71 -1.22 19.45
CA SER A 29 2.86 -0.86 20.28
C SER A 29 4.01 -0.34 19.41
N ASP A 30 5.06 0.18 20.04
CA ASP A 30 6.24 0.60 19.29
C ASP A 30 6.98 -0.60 18.67
N GLU A 31 6.96 -1.76 19.33
CA GLU A 31 7.43 -3.03 18.75
C GLU A 31 6.62 -3.43 17.52
N ASP A 32 5.28 -3.32 17.57
CA ASP A 32 4.43 -3.59 16.40
C ASP A 32 4.77 -2.64 15.25
N LYS A 33 4.88 -1.34 15.53
CA LYS A 33 5.20 -0.30 14.54
C LYS A 33 6.55 -0.55 13.88
N ARG A 34 7.59 -0.93 14.63
CA ARG A 34 8.91 -1.30 14.08
C ARG A 34 8.80 -2.44 13.06
N GLY A 35 7.87 -3.38 13.25
CA GLY A 35 7.58 -4.44 12.28
C GLY A 35 7.14 -3.93 10.90
N PHE A 36 6.58 -2.72 10.81
CA PHE A 36 6.14 -2.10 9.55
C PHE A 36 7.21 -1.26 8.86
N THR A 37 8.35 -0.97 9.50
CA THR A 37 9.41 -0.12 8.94
C THR A 37 9.87 -0.62 7.57
N LYS A 38 10.19 -1.91 7.47
CA LYS A 38 10.58 -2.54 6.20
C LYS A 38 9.51 -2.37 5.12
N LEU A 39 8.25 -2.58 5.48
CA LEU A 39 7.12 -2.51 4.53
C LEU A 39 6.90 -1.09 4.00
N VAL A 40 7.11 -0.07 4.84
CA VAL A 40 7.05 1.34 4.39
C VAL A 40 8.13 1.62 3.34
N TYR A 41 9.36 1.17 3.57
CA TYR A 41 10.44 1.34 2.58
C TYR A 41 10.11 0.64 1.27
N GLN A 42 9.64 -0.61 1.34
CA GLN A 42 9.22 -1.36 0.17
C GLN A 42 8.11 -0.65 -0.62
N ASN A 43 7.12 -0.08 0.07
CA ASN A 43 6.04 0.69 -0.55
C ASN A 43 6.58 1.92 -1.31
N ILE A 44 7.58 2.62 -0.75
CA ILE A 44 8.23 3.77 -1.41
C ILE A 44 8.96 3.34 -2.68
N PHE A 45 9.75 2.27 -2.62
CA PHE A 45 10.46 1.76 -3.79
C PHE A 45 9.50 1.27 -4.87
N THR A 46 8.49 0.47 -4.52
CA THR A 46 7.46 0.02 -5.46
C THR A 46 6.75 1.19 -6.13
N ALA A 47 6.37 2.21 -5.37
CA ALA A 47 5.71 3.39 -5.89
C ALA A 47 6.59 4.15 -6.89
N MET A 48 7.86 4.39 -6.55
CA MET A 48 8.79 5.09 -7.44
C MET A 48 9.10 4.27 -8.70
N GLN A 49 9.31 2.95 -8.58
CA GLN A 49 9.50 2.05 -9.72
C GLN A 49 8.28 2.04 -10.66
N ALA A 50 7.06 2.06 -10.12
CA ALA A 50 5.84 2.15 -10.91
C ALA A 50 5.77 3.47 -11.71
N MET A 51 6.09 4.60 -11.08
CA MET A 51 6.13 5.90 -11.77
C MET A 51 7.23 5.96 -12.84
N ILE A 52 8.43 5.41 -12.57
CA ILE A 52 9.52 5.32 -13.55
C ILE A 52 9.07 4.50 -14.77
N LYS A 53 8.44 3.34 -14.55
CA LYS A 53 7.90 2.52 -15.64
C LYS A 53 6.81 3.27 -16.42
N ALA A 54 5.94 4.01 -15.73
CA ALA A 54 4.88 4.78 -16.36
C ALA A 54 5.42 5.94 -17.20
N MET A 55 6.53 6.59 -16.81
CA MET A 55 7.21 7.60 -17.64
C MET A 55 7.55 7.04 -19.03
N ASP A 56 8.11 5.83 -19.09
CA ASP A 56 8.48 5.15 -20.33
C ASP A 56 7.26 4.79 -21.19
N THR A 57 6.16 4.36 -20.55
CA THR A 57 4.90 4.01 -21.22
C THR A 57 4.19 5.26 -21.78
N LEU A 58 4.07 6.30 -20.96
CA LEU A 58 3.37 7.55 -21.27
C LEU A 58 4.22 8.53 -22.09
N LYS A 59 5.48 8.18 -22.35
CA LYS A 59 6.48 8.99 -23.10
C LYS A 59 6.70 10.36 -22.48
N ILE A 60 6.70 10.44 -21.16
CA ILE A 60 6.97 11.68 -20.41
C ILE A 60 8.49 11.78 -20.20
N PRO A 61 9.16 12.83 -20.69
CA PRO A 61 10.59 13.00 -20.47
C PRO A 61 10.87 13.55 -19.06
N TYR A 62 11.96 13.09 -18.46
CA TYR A 62 12.53 13.76 -17.28
C TYR A 62 12.91 15.20 -17.63
N LYS A 63 12.62 16.16 -16.74
CA LYS A 63 13.08 17.54 -16.93
C LYS A 63 14.53 17.72 -16.49
N CYS A 64 14.98 16.96 -15.50
CA CYS A 64 16.36 16.98 -15.04
C CYS A 64 17.11 15.77 -15.63
N GLU A 65 18.11 16.01 -16.47
CA GLU A 65 18.89 14.94 -17.12
C GLU A 65 19.55 13.98 -16.11
N ASN A 66 20.01 14.50 -14.97
CA ASN A 66 20.59 13.69 -13.90
C ASN A 66 19.60 12.66 -13.32
N ASN A 67 18.29 12.92 -13.41
CA ASN A 67 17.27 12.00 -12.91
C ASN A 67 17.16 10.72 -13.73
N LYS A 68 17.71 10.67 -14.95
CA LYS A 68 17.85 9.40 -15.69
C LYS A 68 18.74 8.41 -14.94
N VAL A 69 19.83 8.88 -14.34
CA VAL A 69 20.74 8.04 -13.55
C VAL A 69 20.07 7.60 -12.24
N HIS A 70 19.37 8.51 -11.56
CA HIS A 70 18.60 8.17 -10.36
C HIS A 70 17.49 7.16 -10.65
N ALA A 71 16.80 7.29 -11.79
CA ALA A 71 15.78 6.34 -12.21
C ALA A 71 16.36 4.94 -12.46
N LEU A 72 17.53 4.84 -13.12
CA LEU A 72 18.22 3.56 -13.31
C LEU A 72 18.58 2.91 -11.97
N LEU A 73 19.17 3.69 -11.05
CA LEU A 73 19.53 3.22 -9.71
C LEU A 73 18.32 2.65 -8.95
N VAL A 74 17.19 3.36 -8.95
CA VAL A 74 15.97 2.92 -8.23
C VAL A 74 15.30 1.74 -8.94
N ARG A 75 15.36 1.69 -10.28
CA ARG A 75 14.75 0.60 -11.08
C ARG A 75 15.39 -0.76 -10.86
N GLU A 76 16.70 -0.79 -10.57
CA GLU A 76 17.45 -2.04 -10.36
C GLU A 76 17.30 -2.62 -8.94
N VAL A 77 16.64 -1.90 -8.03
CA VAL A 77 16.43 -2.36 -6.66
C VAL A 77 15.45 -3.53 -6.60
N ASP A 78 15.89 -4.63 -5.99
CA ASP A 78 15.04 -5.75 -5.58
C ASP A 78 14.26 -5.37 -4.31
N VAL A 79 12.98 -5.01 -4.49
CA VAL A 79 12.12 -4.53 -3.41
C VAL A 79 11.98 -5.54 -2.28
N GLU A 80 11.97 -6.85 -2.56
CA GLU A 80 11.77 -7.87 -1.51
C GLU A 80 12.94 -7.91 -0.51
N LYS A 81 14.13 -7.51 -0.98
CA LYS A 81 15.38 -7.47 -0.21
C LYS A 81 15.65 -6.14 0.49
N VAL A 82 14.84 -5.11 0.24
CA VAL A 82 15.00 -3.80 0.90
C VAL A 82 14.80 -3.96 2.41
N SER A 83 15.81 -3.60 3.20
CA SER A 83 15.79 -3.63 4.66
C SER A 83 16.08 -2.26 5.31
N SER A 84 16.75 -1.36 4.59
CA SER A 84 17.08 -0.01 5.03
C SER A 84 16.66 1.03 3.98
N PHE A 85 16.59 2.29 4.40
CA PHE A 85 16.27 3.43 3.55
C PHE A 85 17.32 4.51 3.71
N GLU A 86 18.43 4.35 2.99
CA GLU A 86 19.65 5.13 3.17
C GLU A 86 20.14 5.70 1.83
N ASN A 87 21.14 6.59 1.89
CA ASN A 87 21.82 7.05 0.70
C ASN A 87 22.60 5.91 0.03
N PRO A 88 22.64 5.86 -1.32
CA PRO A 88 22.24 6.91 -2.27
C PRO A 88 20.75 6.93 -2.66
N TYR A 89 19.92 6.03 -2.11
CA TYR A 89 18.52 5.89 -2.56
C TYR A 89 17.60 7.01 -2.09
N VAL A 90 17.81 7.52 -0.87
CA VAL A 90 17.00 8.64 -0.34
C VAL A 90 17.14 9.86 -1.24
N ASP A 91 18.37 10.27 -1.57
CA ASP A 91 18.63 11.40 -2.46
C ASP A 91 18.11 11.15 -3.88
N ALA A 92 18.24 9.93 -4.40
CA ALA A 92 17.73 9.56 -5.71
C ALA A 92 16.20 9.68 -5.78
N ILE A 93 15.48 9.11 -4.82
CA ILE A 93 14.01 9.16 -4.77
C ILE A 93 13.53 10.59 -4.52
N ARG A 94 14.21 11.36 -3.66
CA ARG A 94 13.90 12.78 -3.43
C ARG A 94 14.09 13.60 -4.72
N SER A 95 15.19 13.38 -5.44
CA SER A 95 15.48 14.08 -6.70
C SER A 95 14.47 13.72 -7.79
N LEU A 96 14.07 12.45 -7.88
CA LEU A 96 13.02 12.00 -8.79
C LEU A 96 11.66 12.59 -8.44
N TRP A 97 11.27 12.59 -7.16
CA TRP A 97 9.99 13.13 -6.72
C TRP A 97 9.87 14.62 -7.02
N ASN A 98 10.97 15.37 -6.98
CA ASN A 98 11.01 16.78 -7.34
C ASN A 98 11.09 17.05 -8.85
N ASP A 99 11.21 16.02 -9.70
CA ASP A 99 11.21 16.20 -11.16
C ASP A 99 9.79 16.55 -11.65
N PRO A 100 9.59 17.66 -12.38
CA PRO A 100 8.28 17.98 -12.93
C PRO A 100 7.72 16.91 -13.87
N GLY A 101 8.57 16.12 -14.55
CA GLY A 101 8.12 14.99 -15.36
C GLY A 101 7.52 13.87 -14.51
N ILE A 102 8.13 13.56 -13.36
CA ILE A 102 7.57 12.59 -12.40
C ILE A 102 6.28 13.12 -11.77
N GLN A 103 6.20 14.42 -11.47
CA GLN A 103 4.97 15.04 -10.98
C GLN A 103 3.84 14.96 -12.03
N GLU A 104 4.13 15.25 -13.31
CA GLU A 104 3.19 15.07 -14.42
C GLU A 104 2.72 13.60 -14.52
N CYS A 105 3.65 12.64 -14.37
CA CYS A 105 3.34 11.22 -14.34
C CYS A 105 2.43 10.86 -13.14
N TYR A 106 2.68 11.43 -11.96
CA TYR A 106 1.83 11.23 -10.78
C TYR A 106 0.43 11.83 -10.94
N ASP A 107 0.29 12.97 -11.62
CA ASP A 107 -1.02 13.56 -11.93
C ASP A 107 -1.84 12.69 -12.88
N ARG A 108 -1.16 11.93 -13.75
CA ARG A 108 -1.73 10.93 -14.65
C ARG A 108 -1.83 9.53 -14.05
N ARG A 109 -1.69 9.37 -12.73
CA ARG A 109 -1.71 8.07 -12.03
C ARG A 109 -2.93 7.19 -12.24
N ARG A 110 -4.05 7.72 -12.76
CA ARG A 110 -5.21 6.91 -13.16
C ARG A 110 -4.96 6.02 -14.39
N GLU A 111 -3.95 6.34 -15.18
CA GLU A 111 -3.59 5.64 -16.43
C GLU A 111 -2.71 4.40 -16.18
N TYR A 112 -2.29 4.16 -14.94
CA TYR A 112 -1.49 3.01 -14.54
C TYR A 112 -1.75 2.66 -13.06
N GLN A 113 -1.12 1.60 -12.56
CA GLN A 113 -1.31 1.16 -11.18
C GLN A 113 -0.33 1.86 -10.24
N LEU A 114 -0.84 2.66 -9.32
CA LEU A 114 -0.06 3.34 -8.29
C LEU A 114 -0.83 3.36 -6.96
N SER A 115 -0.12 3.10 -5.87
CA SER A 115 -0.71 3.12 -4.52
C SER A 115 -1.25 4.51 -4.14
N ASP A 116 -2.45 4.57 -3.57
CA ASP A 116 -3.05 5.81 -3.04
C ASP A 116 -2.18 6.49 -1.97
N SER A 117 -1.36 5.70 -1.26
CA SER A 117 -0.47 6.19 -0.21
C SER A 117 0.84 6.79 -0.74
N THR A 118 1.12 6.72 -2.05
CA THR A 118 2.41 7.16 -2.63
C THR A 118 2.75 8.60 -2.24
N LYS A 119 1.85 9.55 -2.47
CA LYS A 119 2.09 10.97 -2.15
C LYS A 119 2.30 11.23 -0.66
N TYR A 120 1.62 10.47 0.19
CA TYR A 120 1.78 10.60 1.64
C TYR A 120 3.21 10.26 2.08
N TYR A 121 3.78 9.17 1.59
CA TYR A 121 5.15 8.79 1.94
C TYR A 121 6.19 9.66 1.24
N LEU A 122 6.02 9.95 -0.05
CA LEU A 122 7.01 10.72 -0.83
C LEU A 122 7.09 12.19 -0.40
N ASN A 123 6.05 12.76 0.19
CA ASN A 123 6.07 14.10 0.76
C ASN A 123 6.78 14.17 2.12
N ASP A 124 7.08 13.03 2.75
CA ASP A 124 7.60 12.95 4.12
C ASP A 124 8.85 12.06 4.18
N LEU A 125 9.63 12.05 3.10
CA LEU A 125 10.84 11.24 2.96
C LEU A 125 11.87 11.55 4.05
N ASP A 126 11.97 12.81 4.49
CA ASP A 126 12.96 13.21 5.49
C ASP A 126 12.69 12.55 6.84
N ARG A 127 11.43 12.44 7.26
CA ARG A 127 11.05 11.71 8.47
C ARG A 127 11.30 10.21 8.35
N ILE A 128 11.06 9.65 7.16
CA ILE A 128 11.17 8.20 6.91
C ILE A 128 12.63 7.77 6.73
N ALA A 129 13.50 8.66 6.24
CA ALA A 129 14.93 8.42 6.07
C ALA A 129 15.75 8.66 7.35
N ASP A 130 15.14 9.19 8.41
CA ASP A 130 15.81 9.36 9.69
C ASP A 130 16.25 8.01 10.28
N SER A 131 17.46 7.93 10.82
CA SER A 131 18.01 6.68 11.36
C SER A 131 17.26 6.16 12.59
N THR A 132 16.48 7.02 13.24
CA THR A 132 15.62 6.70 14.38
C THR A 132 14.15 6.56 13.99
N TYR A 133 13.85 6.50 12.68
CA TYR A 133 12.49 6.41 12.17
C TYR A 133 11.70 5.24 12.80
N LEU A 134 10.60 5.61 13.46
CA LEU A 134 9.57 4.71 13.96
C LEU A 134 8.27 5.02 13.21
N PRO A 135 7.66 4.05 12.50
CA PRO A 135 6.40 4.27 11.82
C PRO A 135 5.32 4.79 12.75
N THR A 136 4.64 5.84 12.34
CA THR A 136 3.47 6.35 13.03
C THR A 136 2.28 5.42 12.81
N GLN A 137 1.24 5.57 13.62
CA GLN A 137 -0.02 4.86 13.40
C GLN A 137 -0.61 5.15 12.00
N GLN A 138 -0.39 6.36 11.47
CA GLN A 138 -0.83 6.73 10.13
C GLN A 138 -0.03 6.01 9.04
N ASP A 139 1.28 5.82 9.24
CA ASP A 139 2.11 5.00 8.34
C ASP A 139 1.63 3.55 8.35
N VAL A 140 1.31 3.00 9.53
CA VAL A 140 0.78 1.63 9.68
C VAL A 140 -0.58 1.48 8.99
N LEU A 141 -1.46 2.47 9.06
CA LEU A 141 -2.75 2.44 8.37
C LEU A 141 -2.59 2.48 6.84
N ARG A 142 -1.64 3.27 6.35
CA ARG A 142 -1.41 3.52 4.92
C ARG A 142 -0.55 2.49 4.21
N VAL A 143 0.22 1.70 4.95
CA VAL A 143 1.15 0.75 4.34
C VAL A 143 0.36 -0.36 3.68
N ARG A 144 0.67 -0.60 2.40
CA ARG A 144 0.04 -1.66 1.62
C ARG A 144 0.75 -2.97 1.91
N VAL A 145 -0.04 -3.95 2.31
CA VAL A 145 0.34 -5.35 2.41
C VAL A 145 -0.73 -6.13 1.66
N PRO A 146 -0.41 -6.77 0.52
CA PRO A 146 -1.39 -7.60 -0.18
C PRO A 146 -1.89 -8.72 0.73
N THR A 147 -3.19 -8.75 1.01
CA THR A 147 -3.81 -9.86 1.75
C THR A 147 -3.86 -11.10 0.87
N THR A 148 -3.11 -12.13 1.26
CA THR A 148 -3.18 -13.46 0.65
C THR A 148 -3.94 -14.41 1.56
N GLY A 149 -4.94 -15.10 1.03
CA GLY A 149 -5.76 -16.04 1.78
C GLY A 149 -6.83 -15.36 2.63
N ILE A 150 -7.09 -15.97 3.78
CA ILE A 150 -8.16 -15.63 4.71
C ILE A 150 -7.51 -15.36 6.05
N ILE A 151 -7.74 -14.18 6.61
CA ILE A 151 -7.16 -13.78 7.90
C ILE A 151 -8.29 -13.40 8.85
N GLU A 152 -8.33 -14.05 10.01
CA GLU A 152 -9.32 -13.77 11.06
C GLU A 152 -8.74 -12.87 12.16
N TYR A 153 -9.53 -11.90 12.57
CA TYR A 153 -9.20 -10.96 13.64
C TYR A 153 -10.31 -10.98 14.70
N PRO A 154 -10.08 -11.62 15.84
CA PRO A 154 -11.00 -11.53 16.98
C PRO A 154 -10.84 -10.16 17.67
N PHE A 155 -11.96 -9.56 18.07
CA PHE A 155 -11.94 -8.42 18.98
C PHE A 155 -13.19 -8.42 19.87
N ASP A 156 -13.01 -7.93 21.09
CA ASP A 156 -14.06 -7.85 22.08
C ASP A 156 -14.71 -6.47 22.03
N LEU A 157 -16.02 -6.43 21.75
CA LEU A 157 -16.81 -5.21 21.85
C LEU A 157 -17.80 -5.38 23.00
N GLN A 158 -17.46 -4.79 24.15
CA GLN A 158 -18.21 -4.92 25.40
C GLN A 158 -18.34 -6.40 25.84
N SER A 159 -19.55 -6.97 25.76
CA SER A 159 -19.85 -8.36 26.12
C SER A 159 -19.96 -9.29 24.92
N VAL A 160 -19.74 -8.79 23.70
CA VAL A 160 -19.88 -9.56 22.45
C VAL A 160 -18.53 -9.69 21.77
N ILE A 161 -18.11 -10.94 21.53
CA ILE A 161 -16.91 -11.24 20.76
C ILE A 161 -17.25 -11.16 19.27
N PHE A 162 -16.57 -10.28 18.56
CA PHE A 162 -16.62 -10.19 17.11
C PHE A 162 -15.42 -10.90 16.50
N ARG A 163 -15.64 -11.58 15.37
CA ARG A 163 -14.59 -12.13 14.52
C ARG A 163 -14.73 -11.48 13.15
N MET A 164 -13.73 -10.71 12.74
CA MET A 164 -13.66 -10.13 11.40
C MET A 164 -12.79 -10.98 10.50
N VAL A 165 -13.23 -11.20 9.27
CA VAL A 165 -12.50 -11.95 8.26
C VAL A 165 -12.07 -11.01 7.13
N ASP A 166 -10.76 -10.84 6.93
CA ASP A 166 -10.20 -10.23 5.72
C ASP A 166 -10.02 -11.30 4.65
N VAL A 167 -10.44 -11.00 3.43
CA VAL A 167 -10.20 -11.84 2.27
C VAL A 167 -9.50 -11.05 1.18
N GLY A 168 -8.58 -11.69 0.47
CA GLY A 168 -7.95 -11.09 -0.71
C GLY A 168 -9.00 -10.68 -1.76
N GLY A 169 -8.93 -9.42 -2.22
CA GLY A 169 -9.91 -8.86 -3.18
C GLY A 169 -9.59 -9.10 -4.66
N GLN A 170 -8.39 -9.59 -4.93
CA GLN A 170 -7.89 -9.98 -6.26
C GLN A 170 -8.65 -11.19 -6.79
N ARG A 171 -8.86 -11.28 -8.11
CA ARG A 171 -9.64 -12.34 -8.80
C ARG A 171 -9.10 -13.73 -8.48
N SER A 172 -7.79 -13.89 -8.32
CA SER A 172 -7.14 -15.14 -7.88
C SER A 172 -7.58 -15.57 -6.48
N GLU A 173 -7.85 -14.61 -5.59
CA GLU A 173 -8.23 -14.84 -4.20
C GLU A 173 -9.74 -15.02 -4.00
N ARG A 174 -10.57 -14.47 -4.90
CA ARG A 174 -12.05 -14.55 -4.80
C ARG A 174 -12.60 -15.98 -4.73
N ARG A 175 -11.91 -16.96 -5.32
CA ARG A 175 -12.31 -18.38 -5.24
C ARG A 175 -12.29 -18.91 -3.80
N LYS A 176 -11.50 -18.32 -2.91
CA LYS A 176 -11.38 -18.71 -1.50
C LYS A 176 -12.48 -18.14 -0.61
N TRP A 177 -13.23 -17.13 -1.08
CA TRP A 177 -14.24 -16.44 -0.28
C TRP A 177 -15.34 -17.37 0.24
N ILE A 178 -15.64 -18.46 -0.48
CA ILE A 178 -16.65 -19.44 -0.09
C ILE A 178 -16.33 -20.07 1.28
N HIS A 179 -15.05 -20.20 1.63
CA HIS A 179 -14.63 -20.75 2.92
C HIS A 179 -14.89 -19.80 4.10
N CYS A 180 -15.13 -18.52 3.82
CA CYS A 180 -15.41 -17.51 4.83
C CYS A 180 -16.90 -17.30 5.08
N PHE A 181 -17.78 -17.91 4.27
CA PHE A 181 -19.22 -17.63 4.28
C PHE A 181 -20.05 -18.59 5.14
N GLU A 182 -19.42 -19.61 5.73
CA GLU A 182 -20.09 -20.48 6.68
C GLU A 182 -20.30 -19.75 8.02
N ASN A 183 -21.54 -19.71 8.51
CA ASN A 183 -21.91 -19.08 9.78
C ASN A 183 -21.61 -17.56 9.89
N VAL A 184 -21.54 -16.86 8.76
CA VAL A 184 -21.39 -15.39 8.75
C VAL A 184 -22.66 -14.73 9.27
N THR A 185 -22.49 -13.85 10.26
CA THR A 185 -23.58 -13.04 10.80
C THR A 185 -23.87 -11.85 9.90
N SER A 186 -22.83 -11.20 9.34
CA SER A 186 -22.97 -10.01 8.50
C SER A 186 -21.86 -9.90 7.46
N ILE A 187 -22.17 -9.31 6.31
CA ILE A 187 -21.22 -8.99 5.25
C ILE A 187 -21.08 -7.47 5.16
N MET A 188 -19.86 -6.98 5.26
CA MET A 188 -19.49 -5.60 4.98
C MET A 188 -18.82 -5.54 3.62
N PHE A 189 -19.51 -5.00 2.62
CA PHE A 189 -18.99 -4.88 1.26
C PHE A 189 -18.40 -3.48 1.04
N LEU A 190 -17.11 -3.42 0.75
CA LEU A 190 -16.35 -2.19 0.56
C LEU A 190 -16.15 -1.90 -0.93
N VAL A 191 -16.36 -0.64 -1.30
CA VAL A 191 -16.16 -0.11 -2.65
C VAL A 191 -15.34 1.17 -2.54
N ALA A 192 -14.22 1.24 -3.26
CA ALA A 192 -13.46 2.48 -3.37
C ALA A 192 -14.16 3.43 -4.34
N LEU A 193 -14.58 4.59 -3.85
CA LEU A 193 -15.21 5.62 -4.68
C LEU A 193 -14.21 6.28 -5.64
N SER A 194 -12.92 6.26 -5.30
CA SER A 194 -11.82 6.83 -6.09
C SER A 194 -11.45 5.99 -7.31
N GLU A 195 -11.85 4.73 -7.39
CA GLU A 195 -11.48 3.81 -8.49
C GLU A 195 -12.35 3.98 -9.75
N TYR A 196 -13.26 4.96 -9.79
CA TYR A 196 -14.23 5.13 -10.89
C TYR A 196 -13.58 5.40 -12.27
N ASP A 197 -12.37 5.97 -12.30
CA ASP A 197 -11.59 6.26 -13.51
C ASP A 197 -10.33 5.39 -13.64
N GLN A 198 -10.27 4.28 -12.90
CA GLN A 198 -9.15 3.33 -12.91
C GLN A 198 -9.53 2.01 -13.58
N VAL A 199 -8.51 1.30 -14.07
CA VAL A 199 -8.63 -0.08 -14.56
C VAL A 199 -8.16 -1.06 -13.50
N LEU A 200 -8.66 -2.29 -13.49
CA LEU A 200 -8.17 -3.30 -12.54
C LEU A 200 -6.75 -3.72 -12.91
N VAL A 201 -5.88 -3.87 -11.92
CA VAL A 201 -4.50 -4.42 -12.05
C VAL A 201 -4.48 -5.72 -12.86
N GLU A 202 -5.51 -6.54 -12.72
CA GLU A 202 -5.59 -7.88 -13.30
C GLU A 202 -6.07 -7.90 -14.76
N SER A 203 -6.43 -6.74 -15.32
CA SER A 203 -7.00 -6.64 -16.68
C SER A 203 -5.93 -6.76 -17.78
N ASP A 204 -4.69 -6.35 -17.50
CA ASP A 204 -3.59 -6.34 -18.50
C ASP A 204 -3.10 -7.76 -18.89
N ASN A 205 -3.60 -8.81 -18.23
CA ASN A 205 -3.25 -10.21 -18.48
C ASN A 205 -4.31 -10.98 -19.29
N GLU A 206 -5.24 -10.27 -19.97
CA GLU A 206 -6.15 -10.82 -20.99
C GLU A 206 -5.82 -10.24 -22.38
#